data_AF-A0A7G8JML0-F1
#
_entry.id   AF-A0A7G8JML0-F1
#
_cell.length_a   1.000
_cell.length_b   1.000
_cell.length_c   1.000
_cell.angle_alpha   90.00
_cell.angle_beta   90.00
_cell.angle_gamma   90.00
#
_symmetry.space_group_name_H-M   'P 1'
#
loop_
_entity.id
_entity.type
_entity.pdbx_description
1 polymer ?
#
loop_
_entity_poly.entity_id
_entity_poly.type
_entity_poly.pdbx_seq_one_letter_code
_entity_poly.pdbx_strand_id
1 'polypeptide(L)' 'MSLLLKRQIERLETAIELSSDWLEIQYLMAELDQIKQLYEELDAEAA' A
#
# COMPACT_ATOMS: atom_id res chain seq x y z
N MET A 1 0.03 13.48 8.11
CA MET A 1 0.09 12.01 8.19
C MET A 1 0.09 11.35 6.80
N SER A 2 -0.68 11.86 5.82
CA SER A 2 -0.87 11.24 4.49
C SER A 2 0.40 11.01 3.66
N LEU A 3 1.43 11.88 3.74
CA LEU A 3 2.67 11.75 2.95
C LEU A 3 3.51 10.49 3.26
N LEU A 4 3.50 10.02 4.51
CA LEU A 4 4.24 8.82 4.89
C LEU A 4 3.55 7.57 4.31
N LEU A 5 2.24 7.47 4.50
CA LEU A 5 1.40 6.39 3.96
C LEU A 5 1.48 6.35 2.44
N LYS A 6 1.40 7.51 1.78
CA LYS A 6 1.57 7.60 0.33
C LYS A 6 2.91 7.05 -0.15
N ARG A 7 4.01 7.39 0.53
CA ARG A 7 5.33 6.81 0.20
C ARG A 7 5.41 5.31 0.47
N GLN A 8 4.69 4.79 1.47
CA GLN A 8 4.64 3.35 1.72
C GLN A 8 3.87 2.61 0.62
N ILE A 9 2.75 3.17 0.15
CA ILE A 9 2.00 2.66 -1.01
C ILE A 9 2.91 2.59 -2.25
N GLU A 10 3.59 3.69 -2.60
CA GLU A 10 4.51 3.74 -3.75
C GLU A 10 5.64 2.70 -3.65
N ARG A 11 6.16 2.47 -2.44
CA ARG A 11 7.20 1.46 -2.20
C ARG A 11 6.68 0.03 -2.34
N LEU A 12 5.48 -0.25 -1.86
CA LEU A 12 4.87 -1.58 -1.98
C LEU A 12 4.50 -1.89 -3.42
N GLU A 13 3.98 -0.90 -4.17
CA GLU A 13 3.71 -1.05 -5.61
C GLU A 13 4.99 -1.40 -6.38
N THR A 14 6.09 -0.70 -6.09
CA THR A 14 7.40 -1.01 -6.69
C THR A 14 7.91 -2.41 -6.29
N ALA A 15 7.72 -2.83 -5.04
CA ALA A 15 8.14 -4.15 -4.57
C ALA A 15 7.35 -5.28 -5.25
N ILE A 16 6.05 -5.08 -5.49
CA ILE A 16 5.19 -6.02 -6.22
C ILE A 16 5.67 -6.16 -7.67
N GLU A 17 5.97 -5.04 -8.35
CA GLU A 17 6.46 -5.04 -9.73
C GLU A 17 7.81 -5.75 -9.88
N LEU A 18 8.67 -5.68 -8.87
CA LEU A 18 10.00 -6.28 -8.88
C LEU A 18 10.04 -7.73 -8.38
N SER A 19 9.01 -8.18 -7.65
CA SER A 19 8.97 -9.55 -7.15
C SER A 19 8.63 -10.53 -8.27
N SER A 20 9.22 -11.72 -8.19
CA SER A 20 8.95 -12.85 -9.07
C SER A 20 8.39 -14.06 -8.31
N ASP A 21 8.32 -13.96 -6.98
CA ASP A 21 7.73 -14.98 -6.12
C ASP A 21 6.22 -14.72 -6.00
N TRP A 22 5.43 -15.67 -6.47
CA TRP A 22 3.97 -15.54 -6.46
C TRP A 22 3.41 -15.37 -5.04
N LEU A 23 3.95 -16.07 -4.05
CA LEU A 23 3.48 -15.98 -2.67
C LEU A 23 3.84 -14.62 -2.06
N GLU A 24 5.05 -14.13 -2.31
CA GLU A 24 5.48 -12.80 -1.90
C GLU A 24 4.58 -11.71 -2.50
N ILE A 25 4.27 -11.81 -3.80
CA ILE A 25 3.33 -10.90 -4.47
C ILE A 25 1.97 -10.91 -3.78
N GLN A 26 1.41 -12.07 -3.42
CA GLN A 26 0.12 -12.13 -2.72
C GLN A 26 0.16 -11.44 -1.36
N TYR A 27 1.25 -11.60 -0.60
CA TYR A 27 1.42 -10.92 0.68
C TYR A 27 1.54 -9.40 0.51
N LEU A 28 2.35 -8.95 -0.44
CA LEU A 28 2.54 -7.53 -0.71
C LEU A 28 1.25 -6.86 -1.20
N MET A 29 0.45 -7.55 -2.02
CA MET A 29 -0.86 -7.07 -2.45
C MET A 29 -1.83 -6.93 -1.27
N ALA A 30 -1.88 -7.90 -0.35
CA ALA A 30 -2.73 -7.82 0.82
C ALA A 30 -2.33 -6.67 1.77
N GLU A 31 -1.02 -6.44 1.96
CA GLU A 31 -0.51 -5.31 2.73
C GLU A 31 -0.84 -3.97 2.06
N LEU A 32 -0.69 -3.89 0.74
CA LEU A 32 -1.03 -2.70 -0.04
C LEU A 32 -2.51 -2.33 0.10
N ASP A 33 -3.41 -3.31 0.03
CA ASP A 33 -4.85 -3.07 0.16
C ASP A 33 -5.22 -2.53 1.55
N GLN A 34 -4.63 -3.08 2.62
CA GLN A 34 -4.84 -2.59 3.99
C GLN A 34 -4.39 -1.13 4.15
N ILE A 35 -3.23 -0.79 3.59
CA ILE A 35 -2.69 0.58 3.68
C ILE A 35 -3.50 1.55 2.83
N LYS A 36 -3.98 1.14 1.65
CA LYS A 36 -4.88 1.95 0.81
C LYS A 36 -6.19 2.25 1.54
N GLN A 37 -6.77 1.26 2.20
CA GLN A 37 -7.98 1.46 3.00
C GLN A 37 -7.75 2.47 4.14
N LEU A 38 -6.65 2.34 4.90
CA LEU A 38 -6.30 3.30 5.95
C LEU A 38 -6.05 4.71 5.40
N TYR A 39 -5.45 4.81 4.22
CA TYR A 39 -5.22 6.09 3.55
C TYR A 39 -6.54 6.76 3.15
N GLU A 40 -7.49 6.01 2.58
CA GLU A 40 -8.81 6.51 2.20
C GLU A 40 -9.65 6.90 3.42
N GLU A 41 -9.61 6.12 4.51
CA GLU A 41 -10.29 6.44 5.77
C GLU A 41 -9.75 7.76 6.36
N LEU A 42 -8.43 7.96 6.36
CA LEU A 42 -7.81 9.19 6.84
C LEU A 42 -8.09 10.41 5.96
N ASP A 43 -8.16 10.22 4.64
CA ASP A 43 -8.55 11.30 3.70
C ASP A 43 -10.05 11.64 3.85
N ALA A 44 -10.90 10.65 4.14
CA ALA A 44 -12.34 10.86 4.39
C ALA A 44 -12.63 11.56 5.72
N GLU A 45 -11.87 11.28 6.79
CA GLU A 45 -11.98 12.00 8.07
C GLU A 45 -11.44 13.44 8.02
N ALA A 46 -10.60 13.75 7.03
CA ALA A 46 -10.01 15.07 6.84
C ALA A 46 -10.85 16.05 5.98
N ALA A 47 -11.95 15.57 5.37
CA ALA A 47 -12.86 16.33 4.49
C ALA A 47 -14.09 16.89 5.22
#